data_AF-X1TKR5-F1
#
_entry.id   AF-X1TKR5-F1
#
_cell.length_a   1.000
_cell.length_b   1.000
_cell.length_c   1.000
_cell.angle_alpha   90.00
_cell.angle_beta   90.00
_cell.angle_gamma   90.00
#
_symmetry.space_group_name_H-M   'P 1'
#
loop_
_entity.id
_entity.type
_entity.pdbx_description
1 polymer ?
#
loop_
_entity_poly.entity_id
_entity_poly.type
_entity_poly.pdbx_seq_one_letter_code
_entity_poly.pdbx_strand_id
1 'polypeptide(L)' 'MIMEQPPQKEPIPKKSVMVTVMFGIKDNQEAMVFKDKLDALVKEIEPKRYTFQINET' A
#
# COMPACT_ATOMS: atom_id res chain seq x y z
N MET A 1 28.27 -18.20 -13.35
CA MET A 1 26.90 -17.66 -13.49
C MET A 1 26.86 -16.37 -12.71
N ILE A 2 26.58 -15.23 -13.34
CA ILE A 2 26.49 -13.95 -12.65
C ILE A 2 25.14 -13.95 -11.93
N MET A 3 25.15 -13.96 -10.60
CA MET A 3 23.94 -13.76 -9.82
C MET A 3 23.52 -12.30 -9.96
N GLU A 4 22.45 -12.04 -10.70
CA GLU A 4 21.82 -10.73 -10.75
C GLU A 4 21.34 -10.39 -9.33
N GLN A 5 21.96 -9.39 -8.70
CA GLN A 5 21.49 -8.90 -7.42
C GLN A 5 20.11 -8.27 -7.60
N PRO A 6 19.15 -8.55 -6.69
CA PRO A 6 17.85 -7.89 -6.76
C PRO A 6 18.05 -6.37 -6.66
N PRO A 7 17.31 -5.57 -7.45
CA PRO A 7 17.46 -4.12 -7.46
C PRO A 7 17.30 -3.58 -6.04
N GLN A 8 18.35 -2.92 -5.54
CA GLN A 8 18.38 -2.33 -4.21
C GLN A 8 17.42 -1.15 -4.19
N LYS A 9 16.20 -1.36 -3.67
CA LYS A 9 15.20 -0.27 -3.53
C LYS A 9 15.79 0.83 -2.66
N GLU A 10 15.70 2.07 -3.12
CA GLU A 10 16.14 3.24 -2.37
C GLU A 10 15.47 3.27 -0.98
N PRO A 11 16.19 3.69 0.07
CA PRO A 11 15.63 3.78 1.41
C PRO A 11 14.48 4.79 1.46
N ILE A 12 13.40 4.42 2.17
CA ILE A 12 12.26 5.32 2.39
C ILE A 12 12.76 6.60 3.08
N PRO A 13 12.32 7.80 2.62
CA PRO A 13 12.68 9.05 3.28
C PRO A 13 12.40 9.03 4.78
N LYS A 14 13.24 9.72 5.56
CA LYS A 14 13.08 9.81 7.02
C LYS A 14 11.77 10.48 7.45
N LYS A 15 11.14 11.26 6.57
CA LYS A 15 9.84 11.90 6.79
C LYS A 15 8.77 11.10 6.06
N SER A 16 7.75 10.65 6.78
CA SER A 16 6.61 9.93 6.22
C SER A 16 5.30 10.50 6.80
N VAL A 17 4.20 10.25 6.09
CA VAL A 17 2.84 10.51 6.56
C VAL A 17 2.15 9.17 6.79
N MET A 18 1.43 9.04 7.91
CA MET A 18 0.61 7.87 8.21
C MET A 18 -0.85 8.29 8.22
N VAL A 19 -1.66 7.61 7.41
CA VAL A 19 -3.11 7.83 7.34
C VAL A 19 -3.80 6.51 7.65
N THR A 20 -4.64 6.49 8.67
CA THR A 20 -5.47 5.33 9.03
C THR A 20 -6.93 5.67 8.74
N VAL A 21 -7.58 4.87 7.90
CA VAL A 21 -9.00 5.04 7.53
C VAL A 21 -9.77 3.81 7.98
N MET A 22 -10.86 4.01 8.71
CA MET A 22 -11.75 2.94 9.17
C MET A 22 -13.19 3.30 8.81
N PHE A 23 -13.89 2.38 8.16
CA PHE A 23 -15.28 2.53 7.75
C PHE A 23 -15.93 1.14 7.68
N GLY A 24 -17.26 1.10 7.81
CA GLY A 24 -18.00 -0.14 7.64
C GLY A 24 -18.06 -0.54 6.17
N ILE A 25 -17.91 -1.83 5.91
CA ILE A 25 -18.07 -2.45 4.58
C ILE A 25 -19.17 -3.51 4.66
N LYS A 26 -19.89 -3.73 3.57
CA LYS A 26 -20.90 -4.80 3.49
C LYS A 26 -20.27 -6.17 3.29
N ASP A 27 -19.20 -6.20 2.51
CA ASP A 27 -18.46 -7.40 2.14
C ASP A 27 -17.01 -7.06 1.77
N ASN A 28 -16.21 -8.10 1.52
CA ASN A 28 -14.81 -7.96 1.13
C ASN A 28 -14.64 -7.30 -0.25
N GLN A 29 -15.63 -7.38 -1.14
CA GLN A 29 -15.54 -6.80 -2.48
C GLN A 29 -15.54 -5.27 -2.41
N GLU A 30 -16.36 -4.69 -1.52
CA GLU A 30 -16.37 -3.24 -1.28
C GLU A 30 -15.00 -2.74 -0.78
N ALA A 31 -14.33 -3.51 0.08
CA ALA A 31 -12.98 -3.20 0.55
C ALA A 31 -11.95 -3.22 -0.59
N MET A 32 -12.05 -4.19 -1.51
CA MET A 32 -11.16 -4.29 -2.68
C MET A 32 -11.34 -3.12 -3.65
N VAL A 33 -12.58 -2.66 -3.88
CA VAL A 33 -12.85 -1.48 -4.70
C VAL A 33 -12.18 -0.22 -4.12
N PHE A 34 -12.16 -0.08 -2.79
CA PHE A 34 -11.43 1.01 -2.15
C PHE A 34 -9.91 0.86 -2.31
N LYS A 35 -9.38 -0.35 -2.12
CA LYS A 35 -7.96 -0.64 -2.31
C LYS A 35 -7.49 -0.29 -3.72
N ASP A 36 -8.25 -0.66 -4.76
CA ASP A 36 -7.89 -0.39 -6.15
C ASP A 36 -7.81 1.12 -6.44
N LYS A 37 -8.73 1.90 -5.87
CA LYS A 37 -8.70 3.37 -5.98
C LYS A 37 -7.49 3.97 -5.25
N LEU A 38 -7.18 3.47 -4.07
CA LEU A 38 -6.00 3.90 -3.31
C LEU A 38 -4.71 3.58 -4.07
N ASP A 39 -4.60 2.35 -4.61
CA ASP A 39 -3.47 1.91 -5.43
C ASP A 39 -3.26 2.80 -6.65
N ALA A 40 -4.34 3.16 -7.35
CA ALA A 40 -4.28 4.07 -8.48
C ALA A 40 -3.78 5.47 -8.08
N LEU A 41 -4.22 6.00 -6.94
CA LEU A 41 -3.80 7.31 -6.43
C LEU A 41 -2.33 7.35 -6.02
N VAL A 42 -1.82 6.26 -5.46
CA VAL A 42 -0.43 6.20 -4.94
C VAL A 42 0.54 5.53 -5.90
N LYS A 43 0.10 5.19 -7.12
CA LYS A 43 0.88 4.43 -8.10
C LYS A 43 2.26 5.02 -8.37
N GLU A 44 2.32 6.34 -8.53
CA GLU A 44 3.55 7.08 -8.88
C GLU A 44 4.37 7.52 -7.66
N ILE A 45 3.90 7.26 -6.42
CA ILE A 45 4.63 7.63 -5.20
C ILE A 45 5.72 6.59 -4.95
N GLU A 46 6.98 7.01 -5.01
CA GLU A 46 8.16 6.21 -4.67
C GLU A 46 9.12 7.02 -3.78
N PRO A 47 9.69 6.42 -2.71
CA PRO A 47 9.42 5.09 -2.17
C PRO A 47 8.11 5.08 -1.36
N LYS A 48 7.21 4.12 -1.60
CA LYS A 48 5.99 3.94 -0.79
C LYS A 48 6.00 2.65 0.02
N ARG A 49 5.42 2.70 1.22
CA ARG A 49 5.08 1.55 2.05
C ARG A 49 3.75 1.83 2.73
N TYR A 50 2.74 1.01 2.46
CA TYR A 50 1.47 1.07 3.17
C TYR A 50 0.93 -0.36 3.37
N THR A 51 0.05 -0.52 4.36
CA THR A 51 -0.58 -1.79 4.72
C THR A 51 -2.07 -1.68 4.50
N PHE A 52 -2.68 -2.69 3.88
CA PHE A 52 -4.13 -2.83 3.74
C PHE A 52 -4.60 -4.02 4.57
N GLN A 53 -5.59 -3.81 5.43
CA GLN A 53 -6.15 -4.83 6.32
C GLN A 53 -7.68 -4.72 6.33
N ILE A 54 -8.35 -5.87 6.23
CA ILE A 54 -9.78 -6.02 6.48
C ILE A 54 -9.89 -6.68 7.85
N ASN A 55 -10.58 -6.03 8.78
CA ASN A 55 -10.81 -6.55 10.13
C ASN A 55 -12.29 -6.93 10.25
N GLU A 56 -12.55 -8.11 10.81
CA GLU A 56 -13.88 -8.50 11.27
C GLU A 56 -14.00 -8.10 12.75
N THR A 57 -15.04 -7.34 13.07
CA THR A 57 -15.39 -6.96 14.46
C THR A 57 -16.56 -7.76 14.96
#